data_AF-A0A7S0LAI8-F1
#
_entry.id   AF-A0A7S0LAI8-F1
#
_cell.length_a   1.000
_cell.length_b   1.000
_cell.length_c   1.000
_cell.angle_alpha   90.00
_cell.angle_beta   90.00
_cell.angle_gamma   90.00
#
_symmetry.space_group_name_H-M   'P 1'
#
loop_
_entity.id
_entity.type
_entity.pdbx_description
1 polymer ?
#
loop_
_entity_poly.entity_id
_entity_poly.type
_entity_poly.pdbx_seq_one_letter_code
_entity_poly.pdbx_strand_id
1 'polypeptide(L)'
;PVGLERGNVSFAFRARCWGEIAPPSRSFVLTQVFRQRDTEYIRILDEVRHSQLSAVSCRMLRVSATTVFAGEAKPTRLFSHNADADRLNEARLEAIKSPQSSYRAHDAGEQPYLSQL
;
A
#
# COMPACT_ATOMS: atom_id res chain seq x y z
N PRO A 1 4.88 11.63 -3.32
CA PRO A 1 6.11 10.83 -3.06
C PRO A 1 6.34 10.67 -1.55
N VAL A 2 6.64 9.46 -1.12
CA VAL A 2 6.99 9.14 0.28
C VAL A 2 8.45 8.70 0.25
N GLY A 3 9.32 9.43 0.92
CA GLY A 3 10.74 9.11 1.05
C GLY A 3 11.11 8.96 2.52
N LEU A 4 12.11 8.14 2.80
CA LEU A 4 12.67 7.95 4.14
C LEU A 4 13.30 9.24 4.68
N GLU A 5 13.80 10.09 3.80
CA GLU A 5 14.33 11.41 4.16
C GLU A 5 13.24 12.48 4.17
N ARG A 6 13.26 13.36 5.18
CA ARG A 6 12.42 14.57 5.27
C ARG A 6 12.84 15.66 4.26
N GLY A 7 13.35 15.26 3.10
CA GLY A 7 13.82 16.11 2.03
C GLY A 7 12.77 16.34 0.95
N ASN A 8 13.16 17.13 -0.05
CA ASN A 8 12.32 17.44 -1.20
C ASN A 8 12.31 16.24 -2.17
N VAL A 9 11.42 15.28 -1.94
CA VAL A 9 11.28 14.09 -2.78
C VAL A 9 10.70 14.41 -4.15
N SER A 10 11.40 14.02 -5.22
CA SER A 10 10.95 14.16 -6.61
C SER A 10 10.45 12.83 -7.19
N PHE A 11 9.48 12.89 -8.11
CA PHE A 11 9.11 11.71 -8.91
C PHE A 11 10.24 11.29 -9.86
N ALA A 12 10.35 9.99 -10.14
CA ALA A 12 11.38 9.45 -11.03
C ALA A 12 11.36 10.08 -12.44
N PHE A 13 10.18 10.37 -12.98
CA PHE A 13 10.01 11.02 -14.28
C PHE A 13 10.48 12.49 -14.34
N ARG A 14 10.92 13.06 -13.21
CA ARG A 14 11.56 14.38 -13.17
C ARG A 14 13.09 14.32 -13.30
N ALA A 15 13.68 13.12 -13.30
CA ALA A 15 15.12 12.95 -13.49
C ALA A 15 15.56 13.41 -14.89
N ARG A 16 16.72 14.06 -14.99
CA ARG A 16 17.24 14.58 -16.27
C ARG A 16 17.41 13.48 -17.33
N CYS A 17 17.83 12.29 -16.90
CA CYS A 17 18.02 11.14 -17.77
C CYS A 17 16.72 10.38 -18.13
N TRP A 18 15.56 10.71 -17.52
CA TRP A 18 14.34 9.92 -17.67
C TRP A 18 13.92 9.77 -19.15
N GLY A 19 13.99 10.86 -19.93
CA GLY A 19 13.62 10.84 -21.34
C GLY A 19 14.52 9.95 -22.21
N GLU A 20 15.75 9.69 -21.79
CA GLU A 20 16.69 8.81 -22.49
C GLU A 20 16.42 7.34 -22.17
N ILE A 21 16.15 7.02 -20.90
CA ILE A 21 15.97 5.63 -20.44
C ILE A 21 14.54 5.10 -20.62
N ALA A 22 13.54 5.98 -20.51
CA ALA A 22 12.12 5.66 -20.57
C ALA A 22 11.40 6.64 -21.52
N PRO A 23 11.76 6.64 -22.81
CA PRO A 23 11.17 7.56 -23.77
C PRO A 23 9.66 7.30 -23.95
N PRO A 24 8.86 8.32 -24.30
CA PRO A 24 7.43 8.15 -24.55
C PRO A 24 7.13 7.10 -25.64
N SER A 25 7.99 6.96 -26.64
CA SER A 25 7.85 5.98 -27.72
C SER A 25 7.95 4.51 -27.27
N ARG A 26 8.44 4.26 -26.06
CA ARG A 26 8.56 2.93 -25.44
C ARG A 26 7.76 2.82 -24.14
N SER A 27 6.82 3.72 -23.92
CA SER A 27 5.94 3.73 -22.75
C SER A 27 4.54 3.26 -23.15
N PHE A 28 4.02 2.27 -22.42
CA PHE A 28 2.71 1.68 -22.69
C PHE A 28 1.80 1.84 -21.47
N VAL A 29 0.55 2.25 -21.70
CA VAL A 29 -0.46 2.37 -20.64
C VAL A 29 -1.36 1.14 -20.69
N LEU A 30 -1.40 0.39 -19.59
CA LEU A 30 -2.35 -0.71 -19.44
C LEU A 30 -3.71 -0.15 -19.02
N THR A 31 -4.75 -0.50 -19.76
CA THR A 31 -6.12 0.02 -19.57
C THR A 31 -7.07 -1.00 -18.94
N GLN A 32 -6.72 -2.29 -18.96
CA GLN A 32 -7.59 -3.35 -18.43
C GLN A 32 -7.37 -3.59 -16.94
N VAL A 33 -8.47 -3.56 -16.16
CA VAL A 33 -8.48 -3.89 -14.73
C VAL A 33 -8.78 -5.38 -14.54
N PHE A 34 -7.88 -6.10 -13.87
CA PHE A 34 -8.04 -7.55 -13.62
C PHE A 34 -8.42 -7.90 -12.18
N ARG A 35 -8.04 -7.06 -11.21
CA ARG A 35 -8.21 -7.36 -9.77
C ARG A 35 -9.69 -7.27 -9.36
N GLN A 36 -10.39 -6.27 -9.86
CA GLN A 36 -11.80 -6.03 -9.58
C GLN A 36 -12.64 -6.46 -10.78
N ARG A 37 -13.80 -7.08 -10.53
CA ARG A 37 -14.79 -7.43 -11.56
C ARG A 37 -16.02 -6.52 -11.56
N ASP A 38 -16.33 -5.93 -10.41
CA ASP A 38 -17.45 -5.03 -10.23
C ASP A 38 -17.15 -3.68 -10.92
N THR A 39 -17.96 -3.34 -11.93
CA THR A 39 -17.82 -2.14 -12.74
C THR A 39 -18.07 -0.86 -11.95
N GLU A 40 -18.95 -0.88 -10.96
CA GLU A 40 -19.20 0.26 -10.09
C GLU A 40 -18.00 0.50 -9.18
N TYR A 41 -17.41 -0.57 -8.63
CA TYR A 41 -16.20 -0.45 -7.83
C TYR A 41 -14.99 0.05 -8.65
N ILE A 42 -14.83 -0.47 -9.88
CA ILE A 42 -13.78 0.01 -10.80
C ILE A 42 -13.93 1.51 -11.05
N ARG A 43 -15.16 2.00 -11.30
CA ARG A 43 -15.43 3.43 -11.49
C ARG A 43 -15.03 4.26 -10.27
N ILE A 44 -15.39 3.85 -9.06
CA ILE A 44 -15.03 4.58 -7.83
C ILE A 44 -13.50 4.65 -7.68
N LEU A 45 -12.79 3.55 -7.91
CA LEU A 45 -11.33 3.52 -7.82
C LEU A 45 -10.67 4.44 -8.86
N ASP A 46 -11.22 4.51 -10.07
CA ASP A 46 -10.73 5.42 -11.11
C ASP A 46 -10.99 6.90 -10.76
N GLU A 47 -12.16 7.22 -10.19
CA GLU A 47 -12.46 8.55 -9.67
C GLU A 47 -11.49 8.98 -8.56
N VAL A 48 -11.16 8.06 -7.63
CA VAL A 48 -10.15 8.30 -6.58
C VAL A 48 -8.79 8.58 -7.22
N ARG A 49 -8.37 7.78 -8.21
CA ARG A 49 -7.09 7.93 -8.90
C ARG A 49 -6.95 9.31 -9.54
N HIS A 50 -8.02 9.82 -10.14
CA HIS A 50 -8.05 11.13 -10.81
C HIS A 50 -8.47 12.29 -9.91
N SER A 51 -8.74 12.04 -8.61
CA SER A 51 -9.24 13.04 -7.66
C SER A 51 -10.57 13.70 -8.10
N GLN A 52 -11.45 12.93 -8.76
CA GLN A 52 -12.74 13.37 -9.31
C GLN A 52 -13.90 12.62 -8.65
N LEU A 53 -13.97 12.65 -7.32
CA LEU A 53 -14.99 11.92 -6.57
C LEU A 53 -16.38 12.51 -6.75
N SER A 54 -17.29 11.72 -7.34
CA SER A 54 -18.70 12.07 -7.40
C SER A 54 -19.38 11.95 -6.03
N ALA A 55 -20.51 12.64 -5.85
CA ALA A 55 -21.32 12.55 -4.62
C ALA A 55 -21.79 11.10 -4.35
N VAL A 56 -22.05 10.33 -5.41
CA VAL A 56 -22.43 8.91 -5.32
C VAL A 56 -21.25 8.09 -4.80
N SER A 57 -20.06 8.24 -5.38
CA SER A 57 -18.85 7.53 -4.92
C SER A 57 -18.50 7.85 -3.47
N CYS A 58 -18.58 9.13 -3.07
CA CYS A 58 -18.41 9.54 -1.67
C CYS A 58 -19.41 8.85 -0.73
N ARG A 59 -20.68 8.73 -1.13
CA ARG A 59 -21.71 8.04 -0.33
C ARG A 59 -21.39 6.55 -0.20
N MET A 60 -21.02 5.89 -1.29
CA MET A 60 -20.68 4.46 -1.29
C MET A 60 -19.45 4.18 -0.42
N LEU A 61 -18.41 5.00 -0.52
CA LEU A 61 -17.23 4.88 0.34
C LEU A 61 -17.60 5.02 1.82
N ARG A 62 -18.49 5.96 2.18
CA ARG A 62 -18.97 6.08 3.58
C ARG A 62 -19.75 4.85 4.04
N VAL A 63 -20.61 4.28 3.20
CA VAL A 63 -21.36 3.05 3.52
C VAL A 63 -20.40 1.87 3.74
N SER A 64 -19.31 1.81 2.98
CA SER A 64 -18.31 0.74 3.13
C SER A 64 -17.59 0.74 4.48
N ALA A 65 -17.58 1.87 5.22
CA ALA A 65 -16.96 1.95 6.54
C ALA A 65 -17.64 1.04 7.58
N THR A 66 -18.91 0.68 7.36
CA THR A 66 -19.70 -0.20 8.23
C THR A 66 -19.83 -1.62 7.67
N THR A 67 -19.05 -1.98 6.65
CA THR A 67 -19.09 -3.33 6.06
C THR A 67 -18.73 -4.38 7.10
N VAL A 68 -19.60 -5.38 7.25
CA VAL A 68 -19.35 -6.57 8.04
C VAL A 68 -18.79 -7.65 7.13
N PHE A 69 -17.61 -8.14 7.46
CA PHE A 69 -16.95 -9.21 6.72
C PHE A 69 -17.41 -10.56 7.29
N ALA A 70 -17.92 -11.43 6.42
CA ALA A 70 -18.32 -12.79 6.79
C ALA A 70 -17.09 -13.71 6.86
N GLY A 71 -17.16 -14.73 7.72
CA GLY A 71 -16.13 -15.76 7.88
C GLY A 71 -15.19 -15.53 9.06
N GLU A 72 -14.32 -16.51 9.32
CA GLU A 72 -13.40 -16.51 10.46
C GLU A 72 -12.17 -15.61 10.22
N ALA A 73 -11.78 -15.44 8.96
CA ALA A 73 -10.63 -14.63 8.58
C ALA A 73 -10.97 -13.14 8.68
N LYS A 74 -10.40 -12.46 9.68
CA LYS A 74 -10.52 -11.01 9.83
C LYS A 74 -9.74 -10.30 8.71
N PRO A 75 -10.29 -9.24 8.10
CA PRO A 75 -9.59 -8.50 7.06
C PRO A 75 -8.33 -7.81 7.61
N THR A 76 -7.32 -7.69 6.75
CA THR A 76 -6.13 -6.87 6.98
C THR A 76 -6.53 -5.40 7.02
N ARG A 77 -5.99 -4.67 7.99
CA ARG A 77 -6.15 -3.22 8.10
C ARG A 77 -4.91 -2.53 7.54
N LEU A 78 -5.10 -1.48 6.75
CA LEU A 78 -4.02 -0.68 6.18
C LEU A 78 -3.90 0.63 6.97
N PHE A 79 -2.66 1.04 7.25
CA PHE A 79 -2.32 2.24 8.00
C PHE A 79 -1.27 3.06 7.25
N SER A 80 -1.20 4.36 7.56
CA SER A 80 -0.18 5.26 7.00
C SER A 80 1.18 5.16 7.69
N HIS A 81 1.21 4.73 8.96
CA HIS A 81 2.43 4.61 9.75
C HIS A 81 2.65 3.16 10.18
N ASN A 82 3.91 2.70 10.12
CA ASN A 82 4.30 1.36 10.57
C ASN A 82 3.92 1.14 12.03
N ALA A 83 4.17 2.11 12.91
CA ALA A 83 3.86 2.02 14.33
C ALA A 83 2.37 1.70 14.64
N ASP A 84 1.43 2.10 13.77
CA ASP A 84 0.02 1.75 13.93
C ASP A 84 -0.27 0.31 13.49
N ALA A 85 0.39 -0.15 12.43
CA ALA A 85 0.31 -1.53 11.98
C ALA A 85 0.96 -2.48 12.98
N ASP A 86 2.15 -2.15 13.48
CA ASP A 86 2.92 -2.93 14.46
C ASP A 86 2.10 -3.13 15.74
N ARG A 87 1.57 -2.02 16.30
CA ARG A 87 0.71 -2.06 17.48
C ARG A 87 -0.50 -2.97 17.30
N LEU A 88 -1.17 -2.93 16.14
CA LEU A 88 -2.32 -3.79 15.88
C LEU A 88 -1.89 -5.26 15.72
N ASN A 89 -0.78 -5.51 15.03
CA ASN A 89 -0.28 -6.86 14.78
C ASN A 89 0.18 -7.53 16.07
N GLU A 90 0.96 -6.83 16.90
CA GLU A 90 1.39 -7.28 18.23
C GLU A 90 0.19 -7.61 19.12
N ALA A 91 -0.75 -6.67 19.28
CA ALA A 91 -1.96 -6.90 20.08
C ALA A 91 -2.79 -8.10 19.59
N ARG A 92 -2.83 -8.35 18.27
CA ARG A 92 -3.51 -9.53 17.70
C ARG A 92 -2.73 -10.82 17.94
N LEU A 93 -1.41 -10.77 17.88
CA LEU A 93 -0.54 -11.93 18.14
C LEU A 93 -0.60 -12.34 19.61
N GLU A 94 -0.55 -11.38 20.54
CA GLU A 94 -0.67 -11.59 21.98
C GLU A 94 -2.02 -12.19 22.40
N ALA A 95 -3.08 -11.91 21.64
CA ALA A 95 -4.40 -12.47 21.89
C ALA A 95 -4.54 -13.96 21.52
N ILE A 96 -3.54 -14.55 20.85
CA ILE A 96 -3.55 -15.96 20.45
C ILE A 96 -3.16 -16.84 21.64
N LYS A 97 -4.01 -17.82 21.99
CA LYS A 97 -3.83 -18.70 23.17
C LYS A 97 -2.89 -19.89 22.94
N SER A 98 -2.06 -19.86 21.90
CA SER A 98 -1.10 -20.92 21.57
C SER A 98 0.32 -20.55 21.99
N PRO A 99 1.23 -21.52 22.18
CA PRO A 99 2.63 -21.23 22.46
C PRO A 99 3.27 -20.34 21.38
N GLN A 100 4.03 -19.34 21.81
CA GLN A 100 4.79 -18.49 20.90
C GLN A 100 5.98 -19.26 20.32
N SER A 101 6.22 -19.07 19.02
CA SER A 101 7.44 -19.50 18.35
C SER A 101 8.24 -18.28 17.92
N SER A 102 9.56 -18.32 18.11
CA SER A 102 10.46 -17.25 17.69
C SER A 102 11.41 -17.75 16.61
N TYR A 103 11.61 -16.94 15.57
CA TYR A 103 12.50 -17.24 14.46
C TYR A 103 13.50 -16.08 14.37
N ARG A 104 14.77 -16.35 14.70
CA ARG A 104 15.83 -15.33 14.70
C ARG A 104 16.50 -15.29 13.32
N ALA A 105 16.56 -14.10 12.74
CA ALA A 105 17.31 -13.86 11.50
C ALA A 105 18.82 -13.89 11.76
N HIS A 106 19.59 -14.26 10.73
CA HIS A 106 21.05 -14.25 10.72
C HIS A 106 21.52 -13.46 9.50
N ASP A 107 21.96 -12.23 9.73
CA ASP A 107 22.36 -11.31 8.67
C ASP A 107 23.89 -11.16 8.63
N ALA A 108 24.47 -11.04 7.43
CA ALA A 108 25.90 -10.90 7.20
C ALA A 108 26.19 -9.85 6.12
N GLY A 109 27.26 -9.08 6.26
CA GLY A 109 27.63 -8.00 5.33
C GLY A 109 28.79 -7.14 5.83
N GLU A 110 29.15 -6.12 5.06
CA GLU A 110 30.21 -5.16 5.41
C GLU A 110 29.65 -3.94 6.14
N GLN A 111 30.46 -3.35 7.02
CA GLN A 111 30.16 -2.05 7.61
C GLN A 111 30.29 -0.94 6.55
N PRO A 112 29.41 0.09 6.53
CA PRO A 112 28.33 0.35 7.48
C PRO A 112 26.98 -0.28 7.10
N TYR A 113 26.87 -0.99 5.98
CA TYR A 113 25.60 -1.52 5.47
C TYR A 113 24.97 -2.54 6.42
N LEU A 114 25.79 -3.30 7.15
CA LEU A 114 25.33 -4.22 8.20
C LEU A 114 24.59 -3.52 9.35
N SER A 115 24.92 -2.26 9.65
CA SER A 115 24.27 -1.51 10.74
C SER A 115 22.90 -0.92 10.36
N GLN A 116 22.49 -1.07 9.09
CA GLN A 116 21.22 -0.57 8.56
C GLN A 116 20.17 -1.68 8.34
N LEU A 117 20.58 -2.95 8.53
CA LEU A 117 19.71 -4.12 8.58
C LEU A 117 19.11 -4.25 9.99
#